data_AF-A0A1U8LH67-F1
#
_entry.id   AF-A0A1U8LH67-F1
#
_cell.length_a   1.000
_cell.length_b   1.000
_cell.length_c   1.000
_cell.angle_alpha   90.00
_cell.angle_beta   90.00
_cell.angle_gamma   90.00
#
_symmetry.space_group_name_H-M   'P 1'
#
loop_
_entity.id
_entity.type
_entity.pdbx_description
1 polymer ?
#
loop_
_entity_poly.entity_id
_entity_poly.type
_entity_poly.pdbx_seq_one_letter_code
_entity_poly.pdbx_strand_id
1 'polypeptide(L)'
;MAMCVEDGISSFPDHILFHILSFLPIKEAVRTSIISTKWRYLFASISTIKFDGYLMRGLTDRNVDSFKNFVDRLLKFPDQVSLDCFRLNDIVSWNDKDHNFDVSGWICAALCRGVKEIDLDLKNLGDTLPALLFTCHSLVTLKLDAVGSEIKVPSDVCLGNLKTLQLRNSIFRTSRLPIFHNLIEFKYLGVGFNGRETWLVEFLHCVPNLKTLTLNFPSLGRCGNSMEGFTYESSFLFVISPQGD
;
A
#
# COMPACT_ATOMS: atom_id res chain seq x y z
N MET A 1 -17.33 28.12 -39.00
CA MET A 1 -17.77 27.47 -37.75
C MET A 1 -17.12 26.10 -37.70
N ALA A 2 -16.13 25.91 -36.83
CA ALA A 2 -15.57 24.58 -36.60
C ALA A 2 -16.60 23.79 -35.80
N MET A 3 -17.11 22.70 -36.38
CA MET A 3 -17.87 21.71 -35.64
C MET A 3 -16.88 21.01 -34.72
N CYS A 4 -16.88 21.37 -33.43
CA CYS A 4 -16.26 20.53 -32.42
C CYS A 4 -17.03 19.21 -32.45
N VAL A 5 -16.44 18.18 -33.04
CA VAL A 5 -16.94 16.83 -32.86
C VAL A 5 -16.79 16.55 -31.38
N GLU A 6 -17.87 16.69 -30.62
CA GLU A 6 -17.90 16.18 -29.26
C GLU A 6 -17.70 14.67 -29.38
N ASP A 7 -16.57 14.18 -28.85
CA ASP A 7 -16.35 12.75 -28.71
C ASP A 7 -17.59 12.14 -28.07
N GLY A 8 -18.19 11.13 -28.71
CA GLY A 8 -19.42 10.50 -28.21
C GLY A 8 -19.30 10.03 -26.77
N ILE A 9 -18.08 9.72 -26.32
CA ILE A 9 -17.78 9.35 -24.94
C ILE A 9 -17.84 10.56 -23.98
N SER A 10 -17.46 11.75 -24.43
CA SER A 10 -17.52 12.98 -23.60
C SER A 10 -18.95 13.48 -23.35
N SER A 11 -19.92 13.03 -24.15
CA SER A 11 -21.35 13.32 -23.97
C SER A 11 -21.97 12.65 -22.73
N PHE A 12 -21.33 11.62 -22.16
CA PHE A 12 -21.86 10.94 -20.98
C PHE A 12 -21.83 11.83 -19.73
N PRO A 13 -22.79 11.66 -18.80
CA PRO A 13 -22.77 12.29 -17.49
C PRO A 13 -21.52 11.92 -16.67
N ASP A 14 -21.06 12.82 -15.80
CA ASP A 14 -19.80 12.65 -15.05
C ASP A 14 -19.77 11.35 -14.22
N HIS A 15 -20.89 10.93 -13.64
CA HIS A 15 -20.97 9.68 -12.88
C HIS A 15 -20.66 8.43 -13.73
N ILE A 16 -21.06 8.41 -15.00
CA ILE A 16 -20.72 7.31 -15.93
C ILE A 16 -19.23 7.37 -16.26
N LEU A 17 -18.69 8.56 -16.48
CA LEU A 17 -17.27 8.72 -16.75
C LEU A 17 -16.41 8.29 -15.56
N PHE A 18 -16.80 8.64 -14.34
CA PHE A 18 -16.15 8.16 -13.12
C PHE A 18 -16.23 6.65 -12.98
N HIS A 19 -17.39 6.06 -13.30
CA HIS A 19 -17.56 4.62 -13.30
C HIS A 19 -16.61 3.94 -14.28
N ILE A 20 -16.50 4.44 -15.53
CA ILE A 20 -15.55 3.93 -16.53
C ILE A 20 -14.11 4.04 -16.01
N LEU A 21 -13.71 5.21 -15.49
CA LEU A 21 -12.36 5.43 -14.97
C LEU A 21 -12.02 4.56 -13.77
N SER A 22 -13.01 4.18 -12.95
CA SER A 22 -12.80 3.29 -11.81
C SER A 22 -12.32 1.89 -12.19
N PHE A 23 -12.55 1.45 -13.43
CA PHE A 23 -12.06 0.19 -13.96
C PHE A 23 -10.65 0.30 -14.58
N LEU A 24 -10.15 1.51 -14.80
CA LEU A 24 -8.86 1.71 -15.44
C LEU A 24 -7.72 1.78 -14.42
N PRO A 25 -6.56 1.19 -14.71
CA PRO A 25 -5.32 1.51 -14.00
C PRO A 25 -5.05 3.02 -14.09
N ILE A 26 -4.45 3.60 -13.04
CA ILE A 26 -4.22 5.06 -12.95
C ILE A 26 -3.49 5.62 -14.17
N LYS A 27 -2.55 4.87 -14.76
CA LYS A 27 -1.83 5.25 -15.98
C LYS A 27 -2.76 5.40 -17.19
N GLU A 28 -3.68 4.46 -17.38
CA GLU A 28 -4.64 4.51 -18.48
C GLU A 28 -5.71 5.59 -18.22
N ALA A 29 -6.16 5.73 -16.97
CA ALA A 29 -7.04 6.82 -16.58
C ALA A 29 -6.41 8.20 -16.86
N VAL A 30 -5.13 8.39 -16.55
CA VAL A 30 -4.42 9.64 -16.87
C VAL A 30 -4.28 9.83 -18.38
N ARG A 31 -4.07 8.76 -19.17
CA ARG A 31 -4.04 8.87 -20.64
C ARG A 31 -5.36 9.38 -21.21
N THR A 32 -6.50 9.07 -20.60
CA THR A 32 -7.80 9.62 -21.04
C THR A 32 -7.87 11.15 -20.94
N SER A 33 -6.98 11.80 -20.19
CA SER A 33 -6.93 13.27 -20.06
C SER A 33 -6.75 14.01 -21.39
N ILE A 34 -6.24 13.34 -22.43
CA ILE A 34 -6.06 13.91 -23.77
C ILE A 34 -7.31 13.84 -24.65
N ILE A 35 -8.33 13.06 -24.25
CA ILE A 35 -9.57 12.87 -25.03
C ILE A 35 -10.29 14.21 -25.17
N SER A 36 -10.58 14.88 -24.05
CA SER A 36 -11.14 16.23 -24.09
C SER A 36 -10.87 17.02 -22.81
N THR A 37 -11.22 18.31 -22.84
CA THR A 37 -11.13 19.19 -21.67
C THR A 37 -11.91 18.68 -20.46
N LYS A 38 -12.98 17.91 -20.69
CA LYS A 38 -13.80 17.26 -19.66
C LYS A 38 -13.02 16.15 -18.96
N TRP A 39 -12.32 15.30 -19.71
CA TRP A 39 -11.53 14.18 -19.18
C TRP A 39 -10.26 14.58 -18.46
N ARG A 40 -9.74 15.77 -18.78
CA ARG A 40 -8.46 16.28 -18.29
C ARG A 40 -8.27 16.21 -16.77
N TYR A 41 -9.34 16.23 -15.98
CA TYR A 41 -9.26 16.17 -14.51
C TYR A 41 -10.08 15.04 -13.89
N LEU A 42 -10.80 14.22 -14.67
CA LEU A 42 -11.67 13.18 -14.12
C LEU A 42 -10.89 12.08 -13.39
N PHE A 43 -9.66 11.80 -13.81
CA PHE A 43 -8.80 10.82 -13.13
C PHE A 43 -8.49 11.22 -11.67
N ALA A 44 -8.59 12.50 -11.30
CA ALA A 44 -8.40 12.96 -9.94
C ALA A 44 -9.53 12.50 -8.99
N SER A 45 -10.65 12.02 -9.53
CA SER A 45 -11.80 11.50 -8.78
C SER A 45 -11.72 9.99 -8.53
N ILE A 46 -10.65 9.33 -8.96
CA ILE A 46 -10.45 7.91 -8.73
C ILE A 46 -10.14 7.70 -7.23
N SER A 47 -10.90 6.81 -6.59
CA SER A 47 -10.71 6.48 -5.16
C SER A 47 -9.61 5.45 -4.91
N THR A 48 -9.07 4.84 -5.97
CA THR A 48 -8.03 3.80 -5.87
C THR A 48 -6.79 4.19 -6.66
N ILE A 49 -5.71 4.50 -5.95
CA ILE A 49 -4.42 4.84 -6.55
C ILE A 49 -3.47 3.66 -6.33
N LYS A 50 -3.01 3.05 -7.43
CA LYS A 50 -2.09 1.91 -7.41
C LYS A 50 -0.92 2.20 -8.34
N PHE A 51 0.28 2.23 -7.78
CA PHE A 51 1.53 2.27 -8.54
C PHE A 51 2.29 0.98 -8.26
N ASP A 52 2.60 0.23 -9.31
CA ASP A 52 3.36 -1.03 -9.24
C ASP A 52 4.59 -0.96 -10.16
N GLY A 53 5.56 -1.84 -9.94
CA GLY A 53 6.81 -1.89 -10.71
C GLY A 53 6.61 -1.99 -12.22
N TYR A 54 5.51 -2.59 -12.70
CA TYR A 54 5.20 -2.68 -14.13
C TYR A 54 4.75 -1.33 -14.72
N LEU A 55 3.88 -0.60 -14.02
CA LEU A 55 3.48 0.76 -14.41
C LEU A 55 4.69 1.70 -14.47
N MET A 56 5.66 1.43 -13.60
CA MET A 56 6.88 2.19 -13.38
C MET A 56 8.04 1.75 -14.30
N ARG A 57 7.91 0.59 -14.98
CA ARG A 57 8.89 0.02 -15.92
C ARG A 57 8.98 0.91 -17.17
N GLY A 58 9.88 1.88 -17.14
CA GLY A 58 10.02 2.91 -18.18
C GLY A 58 10.24 4.32 -17.61
N LEU A 59 10.10 4.47 -16.29
CA LEU A 59 10.63 5.63 -15.61
C LEU A 59 12.16 5.50 -15.49
N THR A 60 12.83 6.60 -15.77
CA THR A 60 14.29 6.78 -15.80
C THR A 60 14.59 8.02 -14.96
N ASP A 61 15.82 8.21 -14.49
CA ASP A 61 16.17 9.36 -13.64
C ASP A 61 15.70 10.70 -14.21
N ARG A 62 15.66 10.82 -15.55
CA ARG A 62 15.18 12.01 -16.28
C ARG A 62 13.70 12.33 -16.09
N ASN A 63 12.86 11.36 -15.73
CA ASN A 63 11.41 11.52 -15.62
C ASN A 63 10.85 11.21 -14.22
N VAL A 64 11.70 10.79 -13.27
CA VAL A 64 11.31 10.56 -11.86
C VAL A 64 10.73 11.84 -11.25
N ASP A 65 11.37 12.99 -11.44
CA ASP A 65 10.85 14.27 -10.93
C ASP A 65 9.51 14.66 -11.57
N SER A 66 9.33 14.35 -12.86
CA SER A 66 8.06 14.60 -13.56
C SER A 66 6.95 13.72 -12.99
N PHE A 67 7.25 12.45 -12.73
CA PHE A 67 6.34 11.53 -12.06
C PHE A 67 6.04 12.00 -10.64
N LYS A 68 7.05 12.45 -9.88
CA LYS A 68 6.86 12.96 -8.52
C LYS A 68 5.92 14.15 -8.50
N ASN A 69 6.17 15.13 -9.37
CA ASN A 69 5.31 16.30 -9.54
C ASN A 69 3.90 15.92 -9.97
N PHE A 70 3.74 14.89 -10.80
CA PHE A 70 2.44 14.37 -11.18
C PHE A 70 1.69 13.78 -9.97
N VAL A 71 2.33 12.92 -9.18
CA VAL A 71 1.71 12.32 -7.98
C VAL A 71 1.40 13.38 -6.93
N ASP A 72 2.29 14.35 -6.71
CA ASP A 72 2.06 15.48 -5.81
C ASP A 72 0.82 16.27 -6.22
N ARG A 73 0.66 16.57 -7.51
CA ARG A 73 -0.54 17.26 -8.03
C ARG A 73 -1.77 16.38 -7.90
N LEU A 74 -1.65 15.09 -8.19
CA LEU A 74 -2.74 14.13 -8.06
C LEU A 74 -3.23 14.03 -6.61
N LEU A 75 -2.37 14.11 -5.61
CA LEU A 75 -2.74 13.97 -4.20
C LEU A 75 -3.17 15.29 -3.53
N LYS A 76 -2.77 16.44 -4.07
CA LYS A 76 -3.08 17.78 -3.53
C LYS A 76 -4.31 18.43 -4.19
N PHE A 77 -5.09 17.70 -4.98
CA PHE A 77 -6.19 18.30 -5.73
C PHE A 77 -7.34 18.70 -4.75
N PRO A 78 -7.85 19.95 -4.79
CA PRO A 78 -8.72 20.49 -3.72
C PRO A 78 -10.09 19.82 -3.54
N ASP A 79 -10.69 19.28 -4.61
CA ASP A 79 -12.08 18.78 -4.61
C ASP A 79 -12.18 17.25 -4.65
N GLN A 80 -11.27 16.57 -3.95
CA GLN A 80 -11.12 15.13 -4.13
C GLN A 80 -12.08 14.27 -3.31
N VAL A 81 -12.61 13.26 -4.00
CA VAL A 81 -13.30 12.11 -3.42
C VAL A 81 -12.38 11.44 -2.38
N SER A 82 -12.98 10.92 -1.31
CA SER A 82 -12.28 10.09 -0.31
C SER A 82 -11.47 9.00 -1.00
N LEU A 83 -10.21 8.84 -0.62
CA LEU A 83 -9.39 7.76 -1.15
C LEU A 83 -9.83 6.46 -0.45
N ASP A 84 -10.10 5.40 -1.20
CA ASP A 84 -10.38 4.08 -0.63
C ASP A 84 -9.10 3.26 -0.50
N CYS A 85 -8.23 3.32 -1.51
CA CYS A 85 -7.01 2.51 -1.55
C CYS A 85 -5.82 3.32 -2.10
N PHE A 86 -4.69 3.22 -1.38
CA PHE A 86 -3.40 3.73 -1.79
C PHE A 86 -2.37 2.61 -1.78
N ARG A 87 -1.77 2.33 -2.94
CA ARG A 87 -0.78 1.27 -3.10
C ARG A 87 0.47 1.77 -3.80
N LEU A 88 1.62 1.51 -3.18
CA LEU A 88 2.95 1.77 -3.72
C LEU A 88 3.77 0.48 -3.63
N ASN A 89 3.91 -0.23 -4.74
CA ASN A 89 4.63 -1.49 -4.81
C ASN A 89 5.84 -1.41 -5.73
N ASP A 90 6.90 -2.12 -5.35
CA ASP A 90 8.08 -2.33 -6.19
C ASP A 90 8.78 -1.03 -6.62
N ILE A 91 8.84 -0.02 -5.73
CA ILE A 91 9.70 1.18 -5.89
C ILE A 91 11.18 0.84 -5.60
N VAL A 92 11.45 -0.45 -5.35
CA VAL A 92 12.75 -1.09 -5.15
C VAL A 92 13.81 -0.66 -6.17
N SER A 93 13.41 -0.28 -7.38
CA SER A 93 14.30 0.14 -8.47
C SER A 93 14.83 1.57 -8.38
N TRP A 94 14.33 2.43 -7.48
CA TRP A 94 14.66 3.88 -7.50
C TRP A 94 15.36 4.41 -6.27
N ASN A 95 15.41 3.65 -5.17
CA ASN A 95 16.29 3.97 -4.05
C ASN A 95 17.69 3.45 -4.37
N ASP A 96 18.45 4.24 -5.11
CA ASP A 96 19.91 4.10 -5.22
C ASP A 96 20.61 5.12 -4.30
N LYS A 97 21.94 5.23 -4.40
CA LYS A 97 22.71 6.12 -3.52
C LYS A 97 22.46 7.61 -3.79
N ASP A 98 21.93 7.96 -4.95
CA ASP A 98 21.78 9.33 -5.44
C ASP A 98 20.32 9.81 -5.41
N HIS A 99 19.35 8.88 -5.35
CA HIS A 99 17.93 9.19 -5.32
C HIS A 99 17.22 8.54 -4.11
N ASN A 100 17.14 9.26 -2.99
CA ASN A 100 16.26 8.87 -1.89
C ASN A 100 14.82 9.28 -2.22
N PHE A 101 14.00 8.33 -2.62
CA PHE A 101 12.62 8.57 -3.00
C PHE A 101 11.73 8.69 -1.75
N ASP A 102 11.68 9.89 -1.19
CA ASP A 102 10.81 10.21 -0.05
C ASP A 102 9.34 10.26 -0.48
N VAL A 103 8.56 9.26 -0.05
CA VAL A 103 7.12 9.15 -0.27
C VAL A 103 6.29 9.45 0.98
N SER A 104 6.93 9.90 2.06
CA SER A 104 6.23 10.21 3.33
C SER A 104 5.11 11.23 3.11
N GLY A 105 5.36 12.25 2.28
CA GLY A 105 4.37 13.26 1.89
C GLY A 105 3.16 12.66 1.16
N TRP A 106 3.35 11.60 0.36
CA TRP A 106 2.27 10.93 -0.35
C TRP A 106 1.42 10.09 0.59
N ILE A 107 2.08 9.39 1.51
CA ILE A 107 1.40 8.64 2.57
C ILE A 107 0.57 9.61 3.41
N CYS A 108 1.15 10.73 3.87
CA CYS A 108 0.42 11.77 4.60
C CYS A 108 -0.79 12.30 3.82
N ALA A 109 -0.63 12.59 2.53
CA ALA A 109 -1.74 13.07 1.71
C ALA A 109 -2.87 12.03 1.56
N ALA A 110 -2.52 10.75 1.36
CA ALA A 110 -3.49 9.65 1.34
C ALA A 110 -4.23 9.52 2.68
N LEU A 111 -3.50 9.62 3.81
CA LEU A 111 -4.07 9.59 5.15
C LEU A 111 -5.04 10.76 5.40
N CYS A 112 -4.65 11.98 5.02
CA CYS A 112 -5.52 13.16 5.14
C CYS A 112 -6.79 13.06 4.28
N ARG A 113 -6.77 12.25 3.21
CA ARG A 113 -7.95 11.95 2.37
C ARG A 113 -8.83 10.82 2.92
N GLY A 114 -8.53 10.31 4.11
CA GLY A 114 -9.32 9.28 4.77
C GLY A 114 -9.18 7.90 4.15
N VAL A 115 -7.97 7.55 3.68
CA VAL A 115 -7.70 6.24 3.06
C VAL A 115 -8.09 5.07 3.95
N LYS A 116 -8.72 4.04 3.35
CA LYS A 116 -9.15 2.82 4.04
C LYS A 116 -8.15 1.68 3.91
N GLU A 117 -7.48 1.56 2.76
CA GLU A 117 -6.44 0.57 2.52
C GLU A 117 -5.12 1.23 2.13
N ILE A 118 -4.06 0.91 2.86
CA ILE A 118 -2.68 1.23 2.50
C ILE A 118 -1.93 -0.08 2.25
N ASP A 119 -1.27 -0.18 1.09
CA ASP A 119 -0.36 -1.28 0.76
C ASP A 119 0.97 -0.71 0.25
N LEU A 120 2.02 -0.86 1.06
CA LEU A 120 3.34 -0.29 0.80
C LEU A 120 4.37 -1.40 0.73
N ASP A 121 5.10 -1.44 -0.37
CA ASP A 121 6.25 -2.31 -0.58
C ASP A 121 7.42 -1.45 -1.08
N LEU A 122 8.26 -1.05 -0.11
CA LEU A 122 9.31 -0.06 -0.27
C LEU A 122 10.60 -0.51 0.45
N LYS A 123 11.75 -0.25 -0.18
CA LYS A 123 13.06 -0.31 0.51
C LYS A 123 13.13 0.80 1.56
N ASN A 124 13.72 0.51 2.72
CA ASN A 124 13.92 1.48 3.80
C ASN A 124 12.62 2.07 4.38
N LEU A 125 11.50 1.33 4.28
CA LEU A 125 10.19 1.76 4.75
C LEU A 125 10.21 2.27 6.20
N GLY A 126 11.04 1.68 7.07
CA GLY A 126 11.15 2.02 8.49
C GLY A 126 11.42 3.50 8.79
N ASP A 127 12.14 4.22 7.92
CA ASP A 127 12.45 5.63 8.10
C ASP A 127 11.50 6.56 7.34
N THR A 128 10.71 6.04 6.39
CA THR A 128 9.78 6.80 5.54
C THR A 128 8.35 6.83 6.08
N LEU A 129 8.02 5.93 7.02
CA LEU A 129 6.67 5.82 7.56
C LEU A 129 6.33 7.01 8.49
N PRO A 130 5.33 7.84 8.14
CA PRO A 130 4.91 8.93 9.02
C PRO A 130 4.17 8.38 10.24
N ALA A 131 4.39 8.99 11.41
CA ALA A 131 3.66 8.62 12.64
C ALA A 131 2.13 8.69 12.48
N LEU A 132 1.66 9.59 11.60
CA LEU A 132 0.24 9.74 11.24
C LEU A 132 -0.39 8.44 10.73
N LEU A 133 0.40 7.54 10.12
CA LEU A 133 -0.09 6.24 9.67
C LEU A 133 -0.71 5.45 10.83
N PHE A 134 -0.08 5.52 12.01
CA PHE A 134 -0.46 4.76 13.20
C PHE A 134 -1.57 5.43 14.02
N THR A 135 -2.02 6.63 13.66
CA THR A 135 -3.10 7.35 14.33
C THR A 135 -4.31 7.60 13.43
N CYS A 136 -4.29 7.01 12.22
CA CYS A 136 -5.33 7.23 11.23
C CYS A 136 -6.58 6.37 11.51
N HIS A 137 -7.70 7.05 11.74
CA HIS A 137 -8.96 6.41 12.12
C HIS A 137 -9.73 5.86 10.92
N SER A 138 -9.46 6.31 9.68
CA SER A 138 -10.13 5.77 8.49
C SER A 138 -9.57 4.41 8.05
N LEU A 139 -8.36 4.07 8.50
CA LEU A 139 -7.61 2.93 8.00
C LEU A 139 -8.22 1.62 8.50
N VAL A 140 -8.58 0.75 7.56
CA VAL A 140 -9.17 -0.57 7.77
C VAL A 140 -8.17 -1.68 7.46
N THR A 141 -7.35 -1.48 6.44
CA THR A 141 -6.38 -2.46 5.96
C THR A 141 -5.00 -1.81 5.86
N LEU A 142 -4.02 -2.40 6.52
CA LEU A 142 -2.62 -1.98 6.44
C LEU A 142 -1.75 -3.14 5.99
N LYS A 143 -1.02 -2.97 4.88
CA LYS A 143 -0.09 -3.96 4.35
C LYS A 143 1.27 -3.29 4.18
N LEU A 144 2.29 -3.83 4.83
CA LEU A 144 3.64 -3.27 4.81
C LEU A 144 4.63 -4.37 4.41
N ASP A 145 5.46 -4.09 3.42
CA ASP A 145 6.64 -4.87 3.04
C ASP A 145 7.88 -4.01 3.25
N ALA A 146 8.77 -4.44 4.16
CA ALA A 146 9.97 -3.68 4.54
C ALA A 146 11.22 -4.57 4.48
N VAL A 147 11.54 -5.08 3.29
CA VAL A 147 12.73 -5.90 3.08
C VAL A 147 13.98 -5.18 3.60
N GLY A 148 14.65 -5.79 4.59
CA GLY A 148 15.90 -5.27 5.15
C GLY A 148 15.73 -4.04 6.05
N SER A 149 14.52 -3.75 6.53
CA SER A 149 14.27 -2.61 7.42
C SER A 149 13.29 -2.95 8.53
N GLU A 150 13.41 -2.23 9.64
CA GLU A 150 12.58 -2.42 10.81
C GLU A 150 11.59 -1.28 10.94
N ILE A 151 10.35 -1.61 11.27
CA ILE A 151 9.30 -0.60 11.41
C ILE A 151 9.27 -0.15 12.87
N LYS A 152 9.59 1.12 13.08
CA LYS A 152 9.47 1.79 14.38
C LYS A 152 8.00 2.14 14.60
N VAL A 153 7.40 1.53 15.62
CA VAL A 153 6.02 1.81 15.99
C VAL A 153 6.02 2.90 17.07
N PRO A 154 5.34 4.05 16.87
CA PRO A 154 5.18 5.07 17.90
C PRO A 154 4.49 4.53 19.15
N SER A 155 4.67 5.18 20.31
CA SER A 155 3.95 4.80 21.54
C SER A 155 2.45 5.02 21.44
N ASP A 156 2.02 6.02 20.68
CA ASP A 156 0.67 6.56 20.68
C ASP A 156 -0.13 6.06 19.47
N VAL A 157 -0.23 4.74 19.31
CA VAL A 157 -0.97 4.13 18.19
C VAL A 157 -2.46 4.11 18.47
N CYS A 158 -3.24 4.67 17.54
CA CYS A 158 -4.69 4.76 17.58
C CYS A 158 -5.28 4.29 16.24
N LEU A 159 -5.19 2.99 15.95
CA LEU A 159 -5.74 2.37 14.75
C LEU A 159 -7.14 1.80 15.02
N GLY A 160 -8.06 2.71 15.35
CA GLY A 160 -9.40 2.37 15.85
C GLY A 160 -10.26 1.55 14.89
N ASN A 161 -10.03 1.59 13.57
CA ASN A 161 -10.84 0.84 12.60
C ASN A 161 -10.06 -0.26 11.86
N LEU A 162 -8.80 -0.51 12.26
CA LEU A 162 -7.96 -1.48 11.57
C LEU A 162 -8.46 -2.89 11.83
N LYS A 163 -8.82 -3.59 10.75
CA LYS A 163 -9.32 -4.96 10.76
C LYS A 163 -8.31 -5.96 10.24
N THR A 164 -7.51 -5.55 9.25
CA THR A 164 -6.54 -6.42 8.59
C THR A 164 -5.16 -5.77 8.64
N LEU A 165 -4.19 -6.51 9.16
CA LEU A 165 -2.77 -6.13 9.16
C LEU A 165 -1.97 -7.22 8.45
N GLN A 166 -1.20 -6.82 7.44
CA GLN A 166 -0.27 -7.70 6.75
C GLN A 166 1.14 -7.15 6.87
N LEU A 167 2.05 -7.98 7.36
CA LEU A 167 3.47 -7.67 7.42
C LEU A 167 4.22 -8.66 6.54
N ARG A 168 5.00 -8.13 5.62
CA ARG A 168 5.85 -8.87 4.70
C ARG A 168 7.30 -8.46 4.94
N ASN A 169 8.19 -9.43 5.09
CA ASN A 169 9.63 -9.25 5.26
C ASN A 169 10.05 -8.20 6.31
N SER A 170 9.18 -7.94 7.29
CA SER A 170 9.27 -6.81 8.20
C SER A 170 9.05 -7.28 9.64
N ILE A 171 9.59 -6.54 10.59
CA ILE A 171 9.36 -6.75 12.02
C ILE A 171 9.04 -5.41 12.67
N PHE A 172 8.12 -5.42 13.64
CA PHE A 172 7.91 -4.27 14.51
C PHE A 172 8.98 -4.29 15.60
N ARG A 173 9.68 -3.16 15.76
CA ARG A 173 10.45 -2.89 16.98
C ARG A 173 9.69 -1.87 17.81
N THR A 174 9.35 -2.27 19.03
CA THR A 174 8.82 -1.36 20.04
C THR A 174 9.17 -1.89 21.43
N SER A 175 9.21 -0.99 22.41
CA SER A 175 9.29 -1.32 23.82
C SER A 175 7.92 -1.73 24.41
N ARG A 176 6.81 -1.30 23.80
CA ARG A 176 5.42 -1.67 24.17
C ARG A 176 4.52 -1.62 22.94
N LEU A 177 3.95 -2.74 22.55
CA LEU A 177 2.96 -2.79 21.47
C LEU A 177 1.60 -2.26 21.97
N PRO A 178 0.90 -1.45 21.17
CA PRO A 178 -0.46 -1.02 21.46
C PRO A 178 -1.43 -2.20 21.29
N ILE A 179 -2.57 -2.15 21.97
CA ILE A 179 -3.62 -3.16 21.80
C ILE A 179 -4.45 -2.80 20.56
N PHE A 180 -4.48 -3.69 19.57
CA PHE A 180 -5.30 -3.56 18.38
C PHE A 180 -6.65 -4.25 18.61
N HIS A 181 -7.58 -3.55 19.27
CA HIS A 181 -8.88 -4.12 19.64
C HIS A 181 -9.73 -4.58 18.45
N ASN A 182 -9.63 -3.94 17.29
CA ASN A 182 -10.49 -4.24 16.14
C ASN A 182 -9.82 -5.13 15.09
N LEU A 183 -8.57 -5.55 15.34
CA LEU A 183 -7.84 -6.41 14.42
C LEU A 183 -8.41 -7.82 14.46
N ILE A 184 -8.93 -8.27 13.33
CA ILE A 184 -9.55 -9.59 13.16
C ILE A 184 -8.68 -10.53 12.31
N GLU A 185 -7.81 -9.98 11.47
CA GLU A 185 -6.98 -10.73 10.55
C GLU A 185 -5.55 -10.21 10.58
N PHE A 186 -4.61 -11.12 10.84
CA PHE A 186 -3.19 -10.84 10.82
C PHE A 186 -2.50 -11.81 9.87
N LYS A 187 -1.75 -11.27 8.92
CA LYS A 187 -0.99 -12.02 7.92
C LYS A 187 0.49 -11.67 8.04
N TYR A 188 1.31 -12.66 8.28
CA TYR A 188 2.76 -12.53 8.28
C TYR A 188 3.36 -13.32 7.13
N LEU A 189 4.21 -12.68 6.34
CA LEU A 189 5.03 -13.30 5.30
C LEU A 189 6.49 -12.96 5.62
N GLY A 190 7.31 -13.94 6.00
CA GLY A 190 8.71 -13.69 6.38
C GLY A 190 9.68 -14.63 5.66
N VAL A 191 10.87 -14.13 5.29
CA VAL A 191 11.91 -14.98 4.70
C VAL A 191 12.71 -15.67 5.80
N GLY A 192 12.43 -16.96 6.01
CA GLY A 192 13.19 -17.87 6.87
C GLY A 192 12.96 -17.70 8.38
N PHE A 193 12.77 -18.83 9.08
CA PHE A 193 12.78 -18.89 10.54
C PHE A 193 14.21 -18.72 11.05
N ASN A 194 14.55 -17.57 11.62
CA ASN A 194 15.87 -17.34 12.22
C ASN A 194 15.83 -17.18 13.75
N GLY A 195 14.68 -17.48 14.38
CA GLY A 195 14.48 -17.39 15.82
C GLY A 195 14.24 -15.96 16.31
N ARG A 196 14.06 -14.99 15.40
CA ARG A 196 13.69 -13.61 15.76
C ARG A 196 12.19 -13.41 15.88
N GLU A 197 11.36 -14.43 15.66
CA GLU A 197 9.90 -14.32 15.62
C GLU A 197 9.26 -14.31 17.02
N THR A 198 10.04 -14.19 18.10
CA THR A 198 9.53 -14.05 19.48
C THR A 198 8.58 -12.87 19.64
N TRP A 199 8.77 -11.80 18.84
CA TRP A 199 7.86 -10.66 18.79
C TRP A 199 6.45 -11.04 18.34
N LEU A 200 6.25 -12.13 17.59
CA LEU A 200 4.92 -12.60 17.19
C LEU A 200 4.10 -12.98 18.43
N VAL A 201 4.74 -13.64 19.40
CA VAL A 201 4.07 -14.03 20.65
C VAL A 201 3.66 -12.79 21.43
N GLU A 202 4.55 -11.80 21.56
CA GLU A 202 4.24 -10.52 22.20
C GLU A 202 3.12 -9.77 21.45
N PHE A 203 3.16 -9.78 20.12
CA PHE A 203 2.13 -9.18 19.27
C PHE A 203 0.77 -9.85 19.42
N LEU A 204 0.73 -11.18 19.55
CA LEU A 204 -0.52 -11.92 19.74
C LEU A 204 -1.25 -11.53 21.04
N HIS A 205 -0.51 -11.15 22.09
CA HIS A 205 -1.11 -10.62 23.32
C HIS A 205 -1.78 -9.25 23.12
N CYS A 206 -1.41 -8.52 22.06
CA CYS A 206 -1.94 -7.21 21.73
C CYS A 206 -3.14 -7.25 20.77
N VAL A 207 -3.61 -8.44 20.36
CA VAL A 207 -4.68 -8.59 19.35
C VAL A 207 -5.79 -9.51 19.88
N PRO A 208 -6.55 -9.08 20.91
CA PRO A 208 -7.47 -9.95 21.64
C PRO A 208 -8.63 -10.50 20.79
N ASN A 209 -8.97 -9.83 19.69
CA ASN A 209 -10.10 -10.19 18.82
C ASN A 209 -9.65 -10.85 17.50
N LEU A 210 -8.41 -11.32 17.43
CA LEU A 210 -7.86 -11.96 16.24
C LEU A 210 -8.62 -13.27 15.95
N LYS A 211 -9.14 -13.40 14.72
CA LYS A 211 -9.86 -14.59 14.23
C LYS A 211 -9.01 -15.40 13.27
N THR A 212 -8.21 -14.74 12.46
CA THR A 212 -7.40 -15.37 11.42
C THR A 212 -5.95 -14.96 11.59
N LEU A 213 -5.09 -15.94 11.80
CA LEU A 213 -3.64 -15.80 11.78
C LEU A 213 -3.09 -16.60 10.60
N THR A 214 -2.45 -15.93 9.65
CA THR A 214 -1.74 -16.59 8.55
C THR A 214 -0.26 -16.31 8.70
N LEU A 215 0.55 -17.36 8.80
CA LEU A 215 2.00 -17.26 8.83
C LEU A 215 2.57 -17.99 7.61
N ASN A 216 3.29 -17.29 6.76
CA ASN A 216 3.86 -17.82 5.55
C ASN A 216 5.37 -17.61 5.56
N PHE A 217 6.10 -18.71 5.41
CA PHE A 217 7.55 -18.74 5.41
C PHE A 217 8.05 -19.46 4.16
N PRO A 218 8.24 -18.74 3.05
CA PRO A 218 8.93 -19.29 1.90
C PRO A 218 10.34 -19.68 2.31
N SER A 219 10.67 -20.96 2.14
CA SER A 219 12.05 -21.43 2.34
C SER A 219 12.90 -21.02 1.14
N LEU A 220 14.03 -20.36 1.40
CA LEU A 220 15.08 -20.17 0.40
C LEU A 220 15.75 -21.53 0.17
N GLY A 221 15.30 -22.27 -0.84
CA GLY A 221 16.02 -23.45 -1.30
C GLY A 221 17.45 -23.05 -1.69
N ARG A 222 18.47 -23.62 -1.03
CA ARG A 222 19.87 -23.49 -1.48
C ARG A 222 19.99 -24.20 -2.82
N CYS A 223 19.94 -23.43 -3.90
CA CYS A 223 20.23 -23.94 -5.23
C CYS A 223 21.75 -24.06 -5.39
N GLY A 224 22.25 -25.29 -5.33
CA GLY A 224 23.59 -25.59 -5.83
C GLY A 224 23.57 -25.50 -7.35
N ASN A 225 24.12 -24.41 -7.90
CA ASN A 225 24.55 -24.24 -9.30
C ASN A 225 23.79 -25.03 -10.39
N SER A 226 22.49 -24.85 -10.55
CA SER A 226 21.81 -25.00 -11.85
C SER A 226 20.44 -24.34 -11.79
N MET A 227 20.13 -23.54 -12.82
CA MET A 227 18.85 -22.85 -13.00
C MET A 227 17.68 -23.84 -12.98
N GLU A 228 16.98 -23.94 -11.84
CA GLU A 228 15.55 -24.20 -11.67
C GLU A 228 15.24 -24.29 -10.16
N GLY A 229 14.77 -23.20 -9.56
CA GLY A 229 14.46 -23.14 -8.13
C GLY A 229 13.01 -23.52 -7.86
N PHE A 230 12.77 -24.65 -7.18
CA PHE A 230 11.49 -24.91 -6.52
C PHE A 230 11.47 -24.20 -5.15
N THR A 231 10.57 -23.25 -4.97
CA THR A 231 10.26 -22.65 -3.67
C THR A 231 9.32 -23.58 -2.90
N TYR A 232 9.75 -24.12 -1.75
CA TYR A 232 8.83 -24.75 -0.81
C TYR A 232 8.23 -23.65 0.07
N GLU A 233 6.94 -23.38 -0.13
CA GLU A 233 6.17 -22.41 0.63
C GLU A 233 5.50 -23.14 1.80
N SER A 234 5.94 -22.87 3.03
CA SER A 234 5.24 -23.34 4.22
C SER A 234 4.25 -22.26 4.67
N SER A 235 2.98 -22.45 4.33
CA SER A 235 1.88 -21.60 4.80
C SER A 235 1.13 -22.29 5.92
N PHE A 236 1.05 -21.63 7.07
CA PHE A 236 0.28 -22.05 8.23
C PHE A 236 -0.90 -21.10 8.42
N LEU A 237 -2.12 -21.66 8.32
CA LEU A 237 -3.34 -20.94 8.61
C LEU A 237 -3.91 -21.42 9.94
N PHE A 238 -4.04 -20.50 10.89
CA PHE A 238 -4.68 -20.75 12.17
C PHE A 238 -5.99 -19.96 12.21
N VAL A 239 -7.10 -20.69 12.35
CA VAL A 239 -8.41 -20.09 12.63
C VAL A 239 -8.60 -20.14 14.14
N ILE A 240 -8.60 -18.96 14.76
CA ILE A 240 -8.75 -18.81 16.20
C ILE A 240 -10.26 -18.76 16.47
N SER A 241 -10.77 -19.82 17.08
CA SER A 241 -12.16 -19.86 17.56
C SER A 241 -12.19 -19.26 18.97
N PRO A 242 -13.18 -18.40 19.30
CA PRO A 242 -13.35 -17.96 20.67
C PRO A 242 -13.58 -19.20 21.55
N GLN A 243 -12.79 -19.35 22.61
CA GLN A 243 -13.12 -20.32 23.66
C GLN A 243 -14.49 -19.90 24.21
N GLY A 244 -15.48 -20.78 24.10
CA GLY A 244 -16.79 -20.56 24.72
C GLY A 244 -16.63 -20.60 26.23
N ASP A 245 -17.17 -19.57 26.89
CA ASP A 245 -17.42 -19.56 28.34
C ASP A 245 -18.49 -20.61 28.73
#